data_AF-A0AAP2SVK9-F1
#
_entry.id   AF-A0AAP2SVK9-F1
#
_cell.length_a   1.000
_cell.length_b   1.000
_cell.length_c   1.000
_cell.angle_alpha   90.00
_cell.angle_beta   90.00
_cell.angle_gamma   90.00
#
_symmetry.space_group_name_H-M   'P 1'
#
loop_
_entity.id
_entity.type
_entity.pdbx_description
1 polymer ?
#
loop_
_entity_poly.entity_id
_entity_poly.type
_entity_poly.pdbx_seq_one_letter_code
_entity_poly.pdbx_strand_id
1 'polypeptide(L)'
;MNKATYDELALERIAKEKFGFPIDVQSIILWHADVSRTAKASVFLTNKKQLMMYLEATSPLILSDVKKIISRMGMRAELFLPPKGQPRYFEDIGKRKFREVFPGRKHVTDEDLHFYKTLAPYNPALVLISEVKNGEIYQFDSDAYGNWRVGARFSYRRIRAI
;
A
#
# COMPACT_ATOMS: atom_id res chain seq x y z
N MET A 1 12.89 14.56 22.97
CA MET A 1 12.20 13.54 22.16
C MET A 1 13.06 13.27 20.93
N ASN A 2 13.32 12.01 20.58
CA ASN A 2 14.19 11.65 19.44
C ASN A 2 13.35 11.55 18.13
N LYS A 3 14.00 11.76 16.98
CA LYS A 3 13.37 11.80 15.64
C LYS A 3 12.54 10.55 15.31
N ALA A 4 13.05 9.37 15.67
CA ALA A 4 12.35 8.10 15.43
C ALA A 4 10.94 8.06 16.06
N THR A 5 10.80 8.57 17.29
CA THR A 5 9.51 8.65 17.99
C THR A 5 8.52 9.60 17.28
N TYR A 6 9.02 10.65 16.62
CA TYR A 6 8.17 11.55 15.86
C TYR A 6 7.64 10.90 14.58
N ASP A 7 8.51 10.20 13.85
CA ASP A 7 8.16 9.51 12.61
C ASP A 7 7.13 8.37 12.86
N GLU A 8 7.27 7.65 13.98
CA GLU A 8 6.31 6.63 14.42
C GLU A 8 4.93 7.24 14.71
N LEU A 9 4.87 8.28 15.54
CA LEU A 9 3.62 8.98 15.88
C LEU A 9 2.93 9.59 14.64
N ALA A 10 3.72 10.05 13.66
CA ALA A 10 3.19 10.58 12.40
C ALA A 10 2.45 9.47 11.61
N LEU A 11 3.03 8.28 11.49
CA LEU A 11 2.39 7.14 10.82
C LEU A 11 1.12 6.69 11.53
N GLU A 12 1.14 6.61 12.86
CA GLU A 12 -0.03 6.23 13.66
C GLU A 12 -1.19 7.21 13.47
N ARG A 13 -0.88 8.52 13.50
CA ARG A 13 -1.85 9.58 13.27
C ARG A 13 -2.44 9.50 11.87
N ILE A 14 -1.60 9.35 10.84
CA ILE A 14 -2.05 9.24 9.45
C ILE A 14 -2.97 8.02 9.26
N ALA A 15 -2.58 6.86 9.79
CA ALA A 15 -3.39 5.64 9.69
C ALA A 15 -4.79 5.81 10.31
N LYS A 16 -4.86 6.43 11.50
CA LYS A 16 -6.13 6.73 12.18
C LYS A 16 -6.96 7.76 11.44
N GLU A 17 -6.35 8.84 10.95
CA GLU A 17 -7.07 9.95 10.32
C GLU A 17 -7.56 9.62 8.91
N LYS A 18 -6.70 9.03 8.08
CA LYS A 18 -6.98 8.78 6.66
C LYS A 18 -7.69 7.45 6.40
N PHE A 19 -7.42 6.43 7.21
CA PHE A 19 -7.95 5.07 7.00
C PHE A 19 -8.87 4.61 8.14
N GLY A 20 -8.98 5.37 9.24
CA GLY A 20 -9.75 4.93 10.40
C GLY A 20 -9.15 3.71 11.08
N PHE A 21 -7.86 3.45 10.87
CA PHE A 21 -7.17 2.24 11.30
C PHE A 21 -6.13 2.59 12.37
N PRO A 22 -6.45 2.48 13.66
CA PRO A 22 -5.49 2.71 14.73
C PRO A 22 -4.43 1.60 14.72
N ILE A 23 -3.17 2.01 14.72
CA ILE A 23 -2.00 1.15 14.76
C ILE A 23 -1.05 1.64 15.85
N ASP A 24 -0.26 0.73 16.39
CA ASP A 24 0.86 1.04 17.26
C ASP A 24 2.14 0.59 16.52
N VAL A 25 2.98 1.55 16.13
CA VAL A 25 4.20 1.28 15.37
C VAL A 25 5.28 0.81 16.34
N GLN A 26 5.85 -0.37 16.05
CA GLN A 26 6.97 -0.92 16.83
C GLN A 26 8.32 -0.41 16.31
N SER A 27 8.46 -0.36 14.99
CA SER A 27 9.71 0.01 14.34
C SER A 27 9.47 0.36 12.88
N ILE A 28 10.20 1.35 12.39
CA ILE A 28 10.22 1.71 10.97
C ILE A 28 11.38 0.95 10.31
N ILE A 29 11.07 0.19 9.26
CA ILE A 29 12.05 -0.60 8.49
C ILE A 29 12.64 0.24 7.36
N LEU A 30 11.82 1.08 6.74
CA LEU A 30 12.22 1.99 5.67
C LEU A 30 11.38 3.26 5.79
N TRP A 31 12.02 4.43 5.90
CA TRP A 31 11.33 5.72 6.09
C TRP A 31 11.43 6.57 4.83
N HIS A 32 10.28 7.04 4.31
CA HIS A 32 10.22 8.02 3.21
C HIS A 32 11.10 7.67 2.00
N ALA A 33 11.24 6.37 1.71
CA ALA A 33 12.01 5.91 0.57
C ALA A 33 11.30 6.29 -0.73
N ASP A 34 12.08 6.75 -1.69
CA ASP A 34 11.55 7.04 -3.01
C ASP A 34 11.10 5.73 -3.67
N VAL A 35 9.90 5.74 -4.25
CA VAL A 35 9.35 4.60 -5.01
C VAL A 35 8.97 4.98 -6.44
N SER A 36 9.14 6.26 -6.75
CA SER A 36 9.20 6.85 -8.07
C SER A 36 9.80 8.26 -7.94
N ARG A 37 9.78 9.07 -9.00
CA ARG A 37 10.17 10.49 -8.94
C ARG A 37 9.22 11.37 -8.13
N THR A 38 7.98 10.92 -7.91
CA THR A 38 6.89 11.73 -7.31
C THR A 38 6.21 11.04 -6.15
N ALA A 39 6.71 9.87 -5.71
CA ALA A 39 6.06 9.06 -4.69
C ALA A 39 7.08 8.54 -3.67
N LYS A 40 6.65 8.52 -2.42
CA LYS A 40 7.42 8.03 -1.28
C LYS A 40 6.64 6.93 -0.56
N ALA A 41 7.38 5.98 0.02
CA ALA A 41 6.81 4.93 0.85
C ALA A 41 7.57 4.79 2.16
N SER A 42 6.83 4.46 3.21
CA SER A 42 7.35 4.05 4.50
C SER A 42 6.88 2.64 4.81
N VAL A 43 7.82 1.75 5.16
CA VAL A 43 7.56 0.37 5.57
C VAL A 43 7.84 0.26 7.06
N PHE A 44 6.88 -0.25 7.82
CA PHE A 44 6.97 -0.32 9.27
C PHE A 44 6.30 -1.57 9.83
N LEU A 45 6.79 -2.03 10.97
CA LEU A 45 6.25 -3.15 11.72
C LEU A 45 5.42 -2.63 12.88
N THR A 46 4.21 -3.16 13.06
CA THR A 46 3.38 -2.85 14.23
C THR A 46 3.73 -3.73 15.42
N ASN A 47 3.29 -3.35 16.62
CA ASN A 47 3.42 -4.18 17.82
C ASN A 47 2.76 -5.57 17.68
N LYS A 48 1.77 -5.69 16.79
CA LYS A 48 1.11 -6.97 16.42
C LYS A 48 1.88 -7.78 15.38
N LYS A 49 3.14 -7.42 15.09
CA LYS A 49 3.99 -8.06 14.08
C LYS A 49 3.40 -8.05 12.67
N GLN A 50 2.57 -7.04 12.37
CA GLN A 50 2.05 -6.82 11.03
C GLN A 50 2.99 -5.87 10.29
N LEU A 51 3.50 -6.31 9.14
CA LEU A 51 4.28 -5.44 8.28
C LEU A 51 3.32 -4.61 7.41
N MET A 52 3.47 -3.30 7.45
CA MET A 52 2.62 -2.37 6.71
C MET A 52 3.46 -1.44 5.86
N MET A 53 2.86 -0.95 4.78
CA MET A 53 3.41 0.08 3.91
C MET A 53 2.43 1.24 3.83
N TYR A 54 2.90 2.43 4.19
CA TYR A 54 2.26 3.70 3.85
C TYR A 54 2.90 4.24 2.58
N LEU A 55 2.10 4.78 1.67
CA LEU A 55 2.57 5.37 0.42
C LEU A 55 1.79 6.65 0.12
N GLU A 56 2.51 7.67 -0.35
CA GLU A 56 1.94 8.92 -0.81
C GLU A 56 2.68 9.43 -2.04
N ALA A 57 1.98 10.20 -2.87
CA ALA A 57 2.54 10.81 -4.06
C ALA A 57 2.00 12.21 -4.29
N THR A 58 2.77 13.04 -4.98
CA THR A 58 2.27 14.34 -5.47
C THR A 58 1.41 14.17 -6.73
N SER A 59 1.66 13.13 -7.52
CA SER A 59 0.83 12.74 -8.66
C SER A 59 -0.34 11.84 -8.25
N PRO A 60 -1.48 11.86 -8.98
CA PRO A 60 -2.54 10.87 -8.79
C PRO A 60 -2.01 9.44 -8.94
N LEU A 61 -2.51 8.53 -8.10
CA LEU A 61 -2.25 7.10 -8.21
C LEU A 61 -3.58 6.35 -8.21
N ILE A 62 -3.63 5.23 -8.93
CA ILE A 62 -4.70 4.24 -8.79
C ILE A 62 -4.20 2.98 -8.09
N LEU A 63 -5.13 2.14 -7.63
CA LEU A 63 -4.80 0.87 -6.95
C LEU A 63 -3.85 -0.01 -7.78
N SER A 64 -3.97 -0.02 -9.11
CA SER A 64 -3.06 -0.78 -9.98
C SER A 64 -1.61 -0.29 -9.90
N ASP A 65 -1.37 1.02 -9.71
CA ASP A 65 -0.04 1.59 -9.57
C ASP A 65 0.57 1.22 -8.21
N VAL A 66 -0.23 1.33 -7.15
CA VAL A 66 0.19 0.92 -5.79
C VAL A 66 0.58 -0.56 -5.77
N LYS A 67 -0.20 -1.43 -6.41
CA LYS A 67 0.13 -2.86 -6.58
C LYS A 67 1.47 -3.06 -7.29
N LYS A 68 1.72 -2.33 -8.38
CA LYS A 68 3.00 -2.40 -9.14
C LYS A 68 4.17 -1.93 -8.28
N ILE A 69 4.01 -0.83 -7.54
CA ILE A 69 5.04 -0.29 -6.64
C ILE A 69 5.42 -1.33 -5.57
N ILE A 70 4.43 -1.91 -4.87
CA ILE A 70 4.68 -2.95 -3.86
C ILE A 70 5.47 -4.13 -4.44
N SER A 71 5.08 -4.59 -5.64
CA SER A 71 5.79 -5.68 -6.30
C SER A 71 7.24 -5.32 -6.65
N ARG A 72 7.49 -4.07 -7.08
CA ARG A 72 8.84 -3.58 -7.40
C ARG A 72 9.69 -3.37 -6.14
N MET A 73 9.07 -3.01 -5.02
CA MET A 73 9.72 -2.97 -3.71
C MET A 73 10.08 -4.36 -3.16
N GLY A 74 9.79 -5.45 -3.88
CA GLY A 74 10.07 -6.80 -3.41
C GLY A 74 9.05 -7.34 -2.42
N MET A 75 7.83 -6.79 -2.35
CA MET A 75 6.82 -7.18 -1.36
C MET A 75 5.59 -7.83 -1.99
N ARG A 76 4.78 -8.51 -1.17
CA ARG A 76 3.46 -9.03 -1.54
C ARG A 76 2.37 -8.43 -0.65
N ALA A 77 1.45 -7.68 -1.25
CA ALA A 77 0.30 -7.13 -0.55
C ALA A 77 -0.64 -8.24 -0.06
N GLU A 78 -1.21 -8.04 1.11
CA GLU A 78 -2.28 -8.87 1.68
C GLU A 78 -3.64 -8.17 1.61
N LEU A 79 -3.68 -6.93 2.10
CA LEU A 79 -4.92 -6.15 2.20
C LEU A 79 -4.62 -4.68 1.94
N PHE A 80 -5.44 -4.06 1.11
CA PHE A 80 -5.42 -2.63 0.84
C PHE A 80 -6.48 -1.96 1.71
N LEU A 81 -6.08 -1.06 2.61
CA LEU A 81 -7.02 -0.42 3.53
C LEU A 81 -7.78 0.68 2.77
N PRO A 82 -9.13 0.65 2.79
CA PRO A 82 -9.90 1.69 2.13
C PRO A 82 -9.80 3.03 2.89
N PRO A 83 -10.11 4.17 2.24
CA PRO A 83 -10.27 5.44 2.93
C PRO A 83 -11.27 5.34 4.08
N LYS A 84 -11.04 6.15 5.12
CA LYS A 84 -11.89 6.19 6.32
C LYS A 84 -13.36 6.40 5.95
N GLY A 85 -14.23 5.59 6.54
CA GLY A 85 -15.68 5.66 6.34
C GLY A 85 -16.17 5.08 5.01
N GLN A 86 -15.28 4.49 4.18
CA GLN A 86 -15.64 3.95 2.87
C GLN A 86 -15.23 2.47 2.76
N PRO A 87 -15.79 1.55 3.56
CA PRO A 87 -15.34 0.16 3.62
C PRO A 87 -15.42 -0.60 2.28
N ARG A 88 -16.33 -0.19 1.38
CA ARG A 88 -16.50 -0.78 0.04
C ARG A 88 -15.89 0.07 -1.09
N TYR A 89 -15.02 1.04 -0.76
CA TYR A 89 -14.47 2.01 -1.69
C TYR A 89 -14.05 1.46 -3.07
N PHE A 90 -13.20 0.42 -3.06
CA PHE A 90 -12.71 -0.18 -4.29
C PHE A 90 -13.82 -0.87 -5.09
N GLU A 91 -14.74 -1.53 -4.39
CA GLU A 91 -15.88 -2.22 -5.01
C GLU A 91 -16.88 -1.23 -5.62
N ASP A 92 -17.20 -0.15 -4.91
CA ASP A 92 -18.14 0.87 -5.36
C ASP A 92 -17.60 1.59 -6.62
N ILE A 93 -16.32 1.94 -6.63
CA ILE A 93 -15.68 2.51 -7.82
C ILE A 93 -15.60 1.48 -8.93
N GLY A 94 -15.26 0.23 -8.62
CA GLY A 94 -15.24 -0.85 -9.61
C GLY A 94 -16.59 -1.01 -10.31
N LYS A 95 -17.70 -1.04 -9.54
CA LYS A 95 -19.06 -1.12 -10.09
C LYS A 95 -19.40 0.08 -10.96
N ARG A 96 -19.06 1.28 -10.52
CA ARG A 96 -19.28 2.50 -11.30
C ARG A 96 -18.52 2.45 -12.63
N LYS A 97 -17.23 2.13 -12.59
CA LYS A 97 -16.39 2.01 -13.79
C LYS A 97 -16.82 0.90 -14.74
N PHE A 98 -17.28 -0.22 -14.19
CA PHE A 98 -17.84 -1.30 -15.00
C PHE A 98 -19.12 -0.84 -15.74
N ARG A 99 -20.04 -0.17 -15.04
CA ARG A 99 -21.29 0.34 -15.64
C ARG A 99 -21.05 1.43 -16.70
N GLU A 100 -20.00 2.25 -16.54
CA GLU A 100 -19.59 3.23 -17.56
C GLU A 100 -19.23 2.54 -18.89
N VAL A 101 -18.65 1.33 -18.84
CA VAL A 101 -18.25 0.57 -20.04
C VAL A 101 -19.36 -0.37 -20.53
N PHE A 102 -20.14 -0.97 -19.61
CA PHE A 102 -21.18 -1.96 -19.91
C PHE A 102 -22.54 -1.57 -19.30
N PRO A 103 -23.20 -0.50 -19.77
CA PRO A 103 -24.41 0.04 -19.15
C PRO A 103 -25.60 -0.94 -19.19
N GLY A 104 -25.67 -1.83 -20.18
CA GLY A 104 -26.78 -2.78 -20.37
C GLY A 104 -26.67 -4.08 -19.54
N ARG A 105 -25.55 -4.32 -18.85
CA ARG A 105 -25.30 -5.60 -18.16
C ARG A 105 -25.90 -5.59 -16.75
N LYS A 106 -26.93 -6.40 -16.53
CA LYS A 106 -27.72 -6.44 -15.27
C LYS A 106 -27.10 -7.31 -14.17
N HIS A 107 -26.45 -8.41 -14.54
CA HIS A 107 -25.74 -9.29 -13.61
C HIS A 107 -24.24 -9.00 -13.67
N VAL A 108 -23.68 -8.63 -12.52
CA VAL A 108 -22.26 -8.28 -12.35
C VAL A 108 -21.67 -9.18 -11.28
N THR A 109 -20.66 -9.96 -11.65
CA THR A 109 -19.94 -10.83 -10.73
C THR A 109 -18.74 -10.11 -10.11
N ASP A 110 -18.16 -10.67 -9.04
CA ASP A 110 -16.93 -10.11 -8.46
C ASP A 110 -15.72 -10.22 -9.40
N GLU A 111 -15.69 -11.25 -10.26
CA GLU A 111 -14.66 -11.45 -11.26
C GLU A 111 -14.73 -10.35 -12.34
N ASP A 112 -15.93 -10.02 -12.81
CA ASP A 112 -16.16 -8.90 -13.72
C ASP A 112 -15.60 -7.59 -13.16
N LEU A 113 -15.67 -7.40 -11.84
CA LEU A 113 -15.21 -6.18 -11.16
C LEU A 113 -13.70 -6.18 -10.86
N HIS A 114 -12.99 -7.31 -10.97
CA HIS A 114 -11.62 -7.42 -10.47
C HIS A 114 -10.70 -6.37 -11.08
N PHE A 115 -10.72 -6.22 -12.41
CA PHE A 115 -9.95 -5.20 -13.12
C PHE A 115 -10.41 -3.79 -12.76
N TYR A 116 -11.71 -3.52 -12.75
CA TYR A 116 -12.26 -2.18 -12.52
C TYR A 116 -12.01 -1.67 -11.09
N LYS A 117 -11.97 -2.55 -10.09
CA LYS A 117 -11.53 -2.23 -8.72
C LYS A 117 -10.11 -1.64 -8.73
N THR A 118 -9.24 -2.03 -9.66
CA THR A 118 -7.86 -1.52 -9.75
C THR A 118 -7.74 -0.09 -10.29
N LEU A 119 -8.82 0.44 -10.89
CA LEU A 119 -8.88 1.81 -11.41
C LEU A 119 -9.29 2.84 -10.35
N ALA A 120 -9.57 2.39 -9.13
CA ALA A 120 -9.88 3.28 -8.02
C ALA A 120 -8.68 4.18 -7.68
N PRO A 121 -8.85 5.52 -7.61
CA PRO A 121 -7.84 6.42 -7.09
C PRO A 121 -7.41 5.98 -5.68
N TYR A 122 -6.11 5.94 -5.42
CA TYR A 122 -5.59 5.43 -4.16
C TYR A 122 -4.29 6.14 -3.77
N ASN A 123 -4.45 7.36 -3.25
CA ASN A 123 -3.39 8.21 -2.74
C ASN A 123 -3.98 9.13 -1.62
N PRO A 124 -3.49 9.05 -0.38
CA PRO A 124 -2.47 8.12 0.10
C PRO A 124 -2.99 6.67 0.15
N ALA A 125 -2.05 5.73 0.26
CA ALA A 125 -2.31 4.30 0.35
C ALA A 125 -1.74 3.73 1.66
N LEU A 126 -2.47 2.78 2.26
CA LEU A 126 -2.03 2.03 3.43
C LEU A 126 -2.29 0.56 3.19
N VAL A 127 -1.25 -0.26 3.22
CA VAL A 127 -1.31 -1.64 2.76
C VAL A 127 -0.69 -2.57 3.78
N LEU A 128 -1.40 -3.64 4.11
CA LEU A 128 -0.87 -4.75 4.89
C LEU A 128 -0.06 -5.65 3.95
N ILE A 129 1.17 -5.99 4.36
CA ILE A 129 2.10 -6.82 3.60
C ILE A 129 2.07 -8.23 4.17
N SER A 130 1.98 -9.24 3.30
CA SER A 130 2.03 -10.66 3.66
C SER A 130 3.45 -11.21 3.65
N GLU A 131 4.33 -10.64 2.82
CA GLU A 131 5.66 -11.19 2.58
C GLU A 131 6.61 -10.15 2.01
N VAL A 132 7.87 -10.21 2.45
CA VAL A 132 9.03 -9.59 1.77
C VAL A 132 9.77 -10.70 1.02
N LYS A 133 9.79 -10.61 -0.30
CA LYS A 133 10.45 -11.58 -1.18
C LYS A 133 11.96 -11.49 -0.98
N ASN A 134 12.60 -12.64 -0.84
CA ASN A 134 14.06 -12.76 -0.70
C ASN A 134 14.67 -11.96 0.47
N GLY A 135 13.85 -11.46 1.41
CA GLY A 135 14.32 -10.67 2.55
C GLY A 135 14.84 -9.28 2.20
N GLU A 136 14.54 -8.74 1.02
CA GLU A 136 15.00 -7.42 0.57
C GLU A 136 13.83 -6.51 0.21
N ILE A 137 13.86 -5.29 0.74
CA ILE A 137 12.92 -4.22 0.41
C ILE A 137 13.66 -3.21 -0.46
N TYR A 138 13.15 -3.00 -1.67
CA TYR A 138 13.76 -2.13 -2.66
C TYR A 138 13.16 -0.72 -2.63
N GLN A 139 13.97 0.26 -3.00
CA GLN A 139 13.60 1.65 -3.23
C GLN A 139 14.03 2.09 -4.63
N PHE A 140 13.32 3.06 -5.20
CA PHE A 140 13.67 3.68 -6.45
C PHE A 140 14.97 4.49 -6.31
N ASP A 141 15.85 4.34 -7.28
CA ASP A 141 17.09 5.11 -7.41
C ASP A 141 17.35 5.27 -8.90
N SER A 142 17.32 6.51 -9.42
CA SER A 142 17.51 6.79 -10.85
C SER A 142 18.89 6.42 -11.37
N ASP A 143 19.88 6.31 -10.47
CA ASP A 143 21.27 6.08 -10.81
C ASP A 143 21.63 4.59 -10.72
N ALA A 144 20.73 3.77 -10.17
CA ALA A 144 20.89 2.32 -10.07
C ALA A 144 20.51 1.62 -11.38
N TYR A 145 21.21 0.52 -11.70
CA TYR A 145 20.84 -0.36 -12.80
C TYR A 145 19.41 -0.90 -12.59
N GLY A 146 18.52 -0.69 -13.57
CA GLY A 146 17.10 -1.06 -13.46
C GLY A 146 16.23 -0.08 -12.65
N ASN A 147 16.80 1.03 -12.18
CA ASN A 147 16.17 2.08 -11.36
C ASN A 147 15.73 1.68 -9.93
N TRP A 148 16.22 0.56 -9.40
CA TRP A 148 15.88 0.08 -8.05
C TRP A 148 17.12 -0.43 -7.34
N ARG A 149 17.22 -0.13 -6.05
CA ARG A 149 18.27 -0.64 -5.16
C ARG A 149 17.69 -1.16 -3.86
N VAL A 150 18.45 -1.98 -3.13
CA VAL A 150 18.06 -2.42 -1.79
C VAL A 150 18.05 -1.22 -0.84
N GLY A 151 16.90 -0.94 -0.24
CA GLY A 151 16.74 0.09 0.78
C GLY A 151 16.86 -0.47 2.20
N ALA A 152 16.37 -1.69 2.41
CA ALA A 152 16.51 -2.40 3.69
C ALA A 152 16.54 -3.92 3.47
N ARG A 153 17.25 -4.63 4.35
CA ARG A 153 17.18 -6.10 4.45
C ARG A 153 16.27 -6.46 5.61
N PHE A 154 15.16 -7.14 5.31
CA PHE A 154 14.17 -7.53 6.30
C PHE A 154 13.40 -8.77 5.82
N SER A 155 13.60 -9.90 6.50
CA SER A 155 12.86 -11.13 6.22
C SER A 155 11.51 -11.10 6.93
N TYR A 156 10.44 -11.24 6.16
CA TYR A 156 9.09 -11.26 6.69
C TYR A 156 8.19 -12.18 5.88
N ARG A 157 7.44 -13.04 6.57
CA ARG A 157 6.36 -13.81 5.99
C ARG A 157 5.29 -14.03 7.04
N ARG A 158 4.08 -13.59 6.75
CA ARG A 158 2.93 -13.79 7.63
C ARG A 158 2.44 -15.23 7.50
N ILE A 159 2.42 -15.95 8.61
CA ILE A 159 1.79 -17.28 8.68
C ILE A 159 0.30 -17.04 8.90
N ARG A 160 -0.53 -17.54 7.98
CA ARG A 160 -1.96 -17.67 8.23
C ARG A 160 -2.17 -18.99 8.96
N ALA A 161 -2.56 -18.92 10.22
CA ALA A 161 -3.15 -20.09 10.87
C ALA A 161 -4.44 -20.40 10.09
N ILE A 162 -4.56 -21.65 9.66
CA ILE A 162 -5.75 -22.21 9.00
C ILE A 162 -6.86 -22.36 10.04
#